data_AF-A0A7Y4IDY9-F1
#
_entry.id   AF-A0A7Y4IDY9-F1
#
_cell.length_a   1.000
_cell.length_b   1.000
_cell.length_c   1.000
_cell.angle_alpha   90.00
_cell.angle_beta   90.00
_cell.angle_gamma   90.00
#
_symmetry.space_group_name_H-M   'P 1'
#
loop_
_entity.id
_entity.type
_entity.pdbx_description
1 polymer ?
#
loop_
_entity_poly.entity_id
_entity_poly.type
_entity_poly.pdbx_seq_one_letter_code
_entity_poly.pdbx_strand_id
1 'polypeptide(L)'
;MNPSRTAHLVVDLGFGDASKGTPTDWLVRRHGAGLVVRFNGGAQAGHKVITDDGRHHTFSQFGAGTFVPGVRTHLARPPLLHPLAMRVEASYLAERGVPGAMELAR
;
A
#
# COMPACT_ATOMS: atom_id res chain seq x y z
N MET A 1 -5.40 2.05 -30.09
CA MET A 1 -4.07 1.89 -29.44
C MET A 1 -4.28 1.15 -28.14
N ASN A 2 -3.59 0.02 -27.94
CA ASN A 2 -3.63 -0.68 -26.66
C ASN A 2 -2.88 0.22 -25.66
N PRO A 3 -3.47 0.61 -24.51
CA PRO A 3 -2.74 1.43 -23.55
C PRO A 3 -1.45 0.71 -23.16
N SER A 4 -0.32 1.41 -23.26
CA SER A 4 0.96 0.92 -22.76
C SER A 4 0.80 0.56 -21.28
N ARG A 5 1.10 -0.68 -20.91
CA ARG A 5 1.07 -1.13 -19.51
C ARG A 5 2.41 -0.76 -18.88
N THR A 6 2.43 0.34 -18.13
CA THR A 6 3.61 0.78 -17.37
C THR A 6 3.51 0.32 -15.92
N ALA A 7 4.62 -0.19 -15.38
CA ALA A 7 4.78 -0.49 -13.96
C ALA A 7 5.93 0.36 -13.39
N HIS A 8 5.71 0.94 -12.21
CA HIS A 8 6.74 1.65 -11.45
C HIS A 8 7.18 0.78 -10.28
N LEU A 9 8.49 0.58 -10.13
CA LEU A 9 9.06 -0.25 -9.08
C LEU A 9 9.69 0.65 -8.02
N VAL A 10 9.31 0.43 -6.76
CA VAL A 10 9.90 1.10 -5.61
C VAL A 10 10.65 0.05 -4.78
N VAL A 11 11.97 0.19 -4.72
CA VAL A 11 12.86 -0.70 -3.98
C VAL A 11 13.81 0.09 -3.10
N ASP A 12 14.15 -0.51 -1.97
CA ASP A 12 15.20 0.00 -1.10
C ASP A 12 16.57 -0.37 -1.69
N LEU A 13 17.55 0.53 -1.61
CA LEU A 13 18.93 0.28 -2.04
C LEU A 13 19.90 0.16 -0.86
N GLY A 14 19.39 0.25 0.37
CA GLY A 14 20.14 0.10 1.61
C GLY A 14 19.61 -1.06 2.46
N PHE A 15 19.55 -0.84 3.77
CA PHE A 15 19.22 -1.89 4.75
C PHE A 15 17.76 -1.88 5.22
N GLY A 16 16.89 -1.07 4.59
CA GLY A 16 15.51 -0.91 5.01
C GLY A 16 15.15 0.53 5.39
N ASP A 17 13.89 0.73 5.80
CA ASP A 17 13.35 1.99 6.31
C ASP A 17 13.60 3.26 5.47
N ALA A 18 13.89 3.11 4.16
CA ALA A 18 14.04 4.23 3.23
C ALA A 18 12.71 4.92 2.86
N SER A 19 11.72 4.91 3.76
CA SER A 19 10.43 5.62 3.61
C SER A 19 9.66 5.32 2.32
N LYS A 20 9.72 4.07 1.83
CA LYS A 20 9.11 3.61 0.57
C LYS A 20 7.59 3.85 0.42
N GLY A 21 6.89 4.10 1.53
CA GLY A 21 5.46 4.43 1.53
C GLY A 21 5.15 5.72 0.78
N THR A 22 5.82 6.82 1.13
CA THR A 22 5.64 8.14 0.50
C THR A 22 5.81 8.13 -1.02
N PRO A 23 6.91 7.62 -1.62
CA PRO A 23 7.05 7.58 -3.07
C PRO A 23 6.03 6.63 -3.74
N THR A 24 5.57 5.58 -3.05
CA THR A 24 4.52 4.70 -3.57
C THR A 24 3.18 5.43 -3.66
N ASP A 25 2.76 6.15 -2.61
CA ASP A 25 1.53 6.95 -2.60
C ASP A 25 1.61 8.06 -3.66
N TRP A 26 2.77 8.73 -3.75
CA TRP A 26 3.01 9.74 -4.78
C TRP A 26 2.87 9.18 -6.20
N LEU A 27 3.49 8.03 -6.51
CA LEU A 27 3.37 7.39 -7.82
C LEU A 27 1.93 7.01 -8.15
N VAL A 28 1.19 6.49 -7.16
CA VAL A 28 -0.24 6.15 -7.30
C VAL A 28 -1.03 7.39 -7.72
N ARG A 29 -0.87 8.52 -7.02
CA ARG A 29 -1.57 9.77 -7.33
C ARG A 29 -1.11 10.38 -8.66
N ARG A 30 0.20 10.39 -8.90
CA ARG A 30 0.85 10.96 -10.09
C ARG A 30 0.39 10.30 -11.40
N HIS A 31 0.22 8.97 -11.37
CA HIS A 31 -0.05 8.16 -12.56
C HIS A 31 -1.47 7.56 -12.58
N GLY A 32 -2.31 7.84 -11.57
CA GLY A 32 -3.63 7.24 -11.45
C GLY A 32 -3.59 5.71 -11.35
N ALA A 33 -2.55 5.17 -10.71
CA ALA A 33 -2.36 3.72 -10.65
C ALA A 33 -3.42 3.06 -9.76
N GLY A 34 -4.22 2.16 -10.33
CA GLY A 34 -5.30 1.48 -9.59
C GLY A 34 -4.86 0.25 -8.78
N LEU A 35 -3.57 -0.10 -8.78
CA LEU A 35 -3.06 -1.32 -8.16
C LEU A 35 -1.66 -1.09 -7.56
N VAL A 36 -1.51 -1.39 -6.28
CA VAL A 36 -0.22 -1.51 -5.59
C VAL A 36 0.07 -3.00 -5.40
N VAL A 37 1.18 -3.47 -5.96
CA VAL A 37 1.60 -4.86 -5.84
C VAL A 37 2.70 -4.97 -4.78
N ARG A 38 2.46 -5.75 -3.73
CA ARG A 38 3.49 -6.16 -2.78
C ARG A 38 4.03 -7.51 -3.20
N PHE A 39 5.31 -7.55 -3.54
CA PHE A 39 5.98 -8.74 -4.08
C PHE A 39 7.03 -9.32 -3.12
N ASN A 40 7.13 -8.80 -1.89
CA ASN A 40 8.03 -9.30 -0.85
C ASN A 40 7.55 -8.85 0.54
N GLY A 41 8.14 -9.42 1.58
CA GLY A 41 7.92 -9.06 2.97
C GLY A 41 6.68 -9.72 3.58
N GLY A 42 6.10 -9.05 4.56
CA GLY A 42 4.95 -9.52 5.33
C GLY A 42 4.51 -8.47 6.33
N ALA A 43 3.98 -8.91 7.48
CA ALA A 43 3.49 -8.03 8.54
C ALA A 43 4.57 -7.20 9.24
N GLN A 44 5.85 -7.53 9.06
CA GLN A 44 6.98 -6.76 9.59
C GLN A 44 7.27 -5.46 8.82
N ALA A 45 6.69 -5.30 7.62
CA ALA A 45 6.95 -4.10 6.82
C ALA A 45 6.30 -2.86 7.46
N GLY A 46 6.92 -1.69 7.22
CA GLY A 46 6.38 -0.40 7.63
C GLY A 46 6.58 0.64 6.54
N HIS A 47 5.49 1.02 5.87
CA HIS A 47 5.49 2.03 4.82
C HIS A 47 4.61 3.20 5.26
N LYS A 48 5.22 4.19 5.92
CA LYS A 48 4.51 5.37 6.42
C LYS A 48 4.06 6.26 5.25
N VAL A 49 2.81 6.71 5.31
CA VAL A 49 2.25 7.76 4.46
C VAL A 49 1.60 8.80 5.37
N ILE A 50 1.75 10.07 5.00
CA ILE A 50 1.03 11.22 5.55
C ILE A 50 0.42 11.94 4.35
N THR A 51 -0.89 12.17 4.37
CA THR A 51 -1.62 12.84 3.29
C THR A 51 -1.83 14.32 3.61
N ASP A 52 -2.10 15.12 2.58
CA ASP A 52 -2.33 16.56 2.71
C ASP A 52 -3.56 16.90 3.59
N ASP A 53 -4.52 15.98 3.68
CA ASP A 53 -5.71 16.09 4.56
C ASP A 53 -5.44 15.64 6.01
N GLY A 54 -4.18 15.39 6.38
CA GLY A 54 -3.75 15.10 7.75
C GLY A 54 -3.87 13.63 8.17
N ARG A 55 -4.42 12.74 7.32
CA ARG A 55 -4.41 11.30 7.62
C ARG A 55 -2.99 10.76 7.57
N HIS A 56 -2.72 9.77 8.40
CA HIS A 56 -1.45 9.06 8.38
C HIS A 56 -1.63 7.61 8.79
N HIS A 57 -0.86 6.73 8.16
CA HIS A 57 -0.85 5.31 8.48
C HIS A 57 0.50 4.69 8.13
N THR A 58 0.95 3.75 8.95
CA THR A 58 2.12 2.91 8.64
C THR A 58 1.59 1.63 8.01
N PHE A 59 1.60 1.59 6.68
CA PHE A 59 1.13 0.44 5.93
C PHE A 59 2.06 -0.76 6.14
N SER A 60 1.52 -1.86 6.64
CA SER A 60 2.24 -3.10 6.84
C SER A 60 1.88 -4.11 5.75
N GLN A 61 0.62 -4.52 5.71
CA GLN A 61 0.13 -5.52 4.76
C GLN A 61 -0.64 -4.91 3.60
N PHE A 62 -1.33 -3.80 3.82
CA PHE A 62 -1.94 -3.02 2.76
C PHE A 62 -0.89 -2.22 1.96
N GLY A 63 -1.22 -1.87 0.72
CA GLY A 63 -0.38 -1.05 -0.13
C GLY A 63 -0.40 0.41 0.30
N ALA A 64 0.74 1.09 0.17
CA ALA A 64 0.90 2.53 0.42
C ALA A 64 0.27 3.40 -0.69
N GLY A 65 -1.00 3.13 -0.96
CA GLY A 65 -1.91 3.89 -1.82
C GLY A 65 -3.37 3.68 -1.41
N THR A 66 -3.62 2.96 -0.31
CA THR A 66 -4.96 2.59 0.18
C THR A 66 -5.81 3.80 0.59
N PHE A 67 -5.19 4.96 0.84
CA PHE A 67 -5.93 6.22 1.05
C PHE A 67 -6.50 6.83 -0.24
N VAL A 68 -6.07 6.35 -1.41
CA VAL A 68 -6.59 6.78 -2.71
C VAL A 68 -7.82 5.92 -3.06
N PRO A 69 -9.00 6.52 -3.28
CA PRO A 69 -10.22 5.76 -3.56
C PRO A 69 -10.06 4.78 -4.73
N GLY A 70 -10.47 3.53 -4.53
CA GLY A 70 -10.46 2.48 -5.55
C GLY A 70 -9.11 1.82 -5.81
N VAL A 71 -8.02 2.27 -5.17
CA VAL A 71 -6.71 1.63 -5.32
C VAL A 71 -6.67 0.32 -4.55
N ARG A 72 -6.33 -0.75 -5.28
CA ARG A 72 -6.27 -2.11 -4.72
C ARG A 72 -4.86 -2.47 -4.30
N THR A 73 -4.76 -3.35 -3.32
CA THR A 73 -3.53 -4.03 -2.93
C THR A 73 -3.54 -5.45 -3.49
N HIS A 74 -2.45 -5.85 -4.14
CA HIS A 74 -2.24 -7.25 -4.49
C HIS A 74 -1.01 -7.81 -3.76
N LEU A 75 -1.20 -8.90 -3.01
CA LEU A 75 -0.12 -9.63 -2.33
C LEU A 75 0.42 -10.72 -3.27
N ALA A 76 1.26 -10.33 -4.23
CA ALA A 76 1.80 -11.24 -5.22
C ALA A 76 2.89 -12.13 -4.61
N ARG A 77 2.69 -13.47 -4.59
CA ARG A 77 3.62 -14.49 -4.07
C ARG A 77 5.10 -14.06 -4.22
N PRO A 78 5.92 -14.04 -3.14
CA PRO A 78 5.83 -14.84 -1.92
C PRO A 78 5.57 -14.13 -0.57
N PRO A 79 4.94 -12.94 -0.47
CA PRO A 79 4.77 -12.26 0.80
C PRO A 79 4.00 -13.12 1.81
N LEU A 80 4.43 -13.04 3.07
CA LEU A 80 3.78 -13.72 4.18
C LEU A 80 2.58 -12.90 4.64
N LEU A 81 1.38 -13.48 4.50
CA LEU A 81 0.15 -12.91 5.06
C LEU A 81 0.01 -13.32 6.52
N HIS A 82 -0.17 -12.35 7.41
CA HIS A 82 -0.62 -12.55 8.79
C HIS A 82 -2.07 -12.06 8.92
N PRO A 83 -3.08 -12.97 8.87
CA PRO A 83 -4.49 -12.57 8.76
C PRO A 83 -4.99 -11.73 9.94
N LEU A 84 -4.62 -12.08 11.17
CA LEU A 84 -5.05 -11.32 12.36
C LEU A 84 -4.45 -9.91 12.38
N ALA A 85 -3.16 -9.75 12.10
CA ALA A 85 -2.51 -8.45 11.99
C ALA A 85 -3.12 -7.60 10.85
N MET A 86 -3.50 -8.24 9.73
CA MET A 86 -4.13 -7.52 8.62
C MET A 86 -5.51 -7.01 9.01
N ARG A 87 -6.29 -7.80 9.76
CA ARG A 87 -7.58 -7.36 10.29
C ARG A 87 -7.44 -6.20 11.28
N VAL A 88 -6.43 -6.23 12.14
CA VAL A 88 -6.12 -5.11 13.04
C VAL A 88 -5.74 -3.86 12.24
N GLU A 89 -4.90 -4.00 11.23
CA GLU A 89 -4.54 -2.90 10.33
C GLU A 89 -5.77 -2.32 9.60
N ALA A 90 -6.69 -3.18 9.15
CA ALA A 90 -7.93 -2.74 8.51
C ALA A 90 -8.82 -1.91 9.45
N SER A 91 -8.90 -2.26 10.74
CA SER A 91 -9.63 -1.46 11.74
C SER A 91 -9.02 -0.06 11.89
N TYR A 92 -7.69 0.05 11.93
CA TYR A 92 -7.03 1.37 11.97
C TYR A 92 -7.29 2.18 10.70
N LEU A 93 -7.33 1.53 9.54
CA LEU A 93 -7.67 2.19 8.28
C LEU A 93 -9.13 2.64 8.23
N ALA A 94 -10.04 1.88 8.84
CA ALA A 94 -11.45 2.27 8.97
C ALA A 94 -11.61 3.56 9.77
N GLU A 95 -10.93 3.69 10.91
CA GLU A 95 -10.88 4.92 11.71
C GLU A 95 -10.31 6.12 10.93
N ARG A 96 -9.55 5.86 9.86
CA ARG A 96 -8.89 6.86 8.99
C ARG A 96 -9.61 7.03 7.64
N GLY A 97 -10.89 6.65 7.57
CA GLY A 97 -11.75 6.89 6.41
C GLY A 97 -11.67 5.82 5.32
N VAL A 98 -11.18 4.61 5.62
CA VAL A 98 -11.16 3.47 4.68
C VAL A 98 -11.87 2.25 5.30
N PRO A 99 -13.21 2.29 5.48
CA PRO A 99 -13.96 1.24 6.19
C PRO A 99 -13.93 -0.13 5.48
N GLY A 100 -13.76 -0.15 4.16
CA GLY A 100 -13.71 -1.36 3.33
C GLY A 100 -12.30 -1.83 2.99
N ALA A 101 -11.28 -1.53 3.80
CA ALA A 101 -9.88 -1.84 3.47
C ALA A 101 -9.65 -3.31 3.06
N MET A 102 -10.32 -4.26 3.74
CA MET A 102 -10.23 -5.68 3.42
C MET A 102 -10.70 -6.04 2.00
N GLU A 103 -11.66 -5.30 1.43
CA GLU A 103 -12.18 -5.53 0.08
C GLU A 103 -11.20 -5.07 -1.02
N LEU A 104 -10.28 -4.18 -0.65
CA LEU A 104 -9.26 -3.63 -1.54
C LEU A 104 -8.05 -4.56 -1.67
N ALA A 105 -7.89 -5.57 -0.80
CA ALA A 105 -6.71 -6.44 -0.79
C ALA A 105 -7.00 -7.85 -1.30
N ARG A 106 -6.15 -8.35 -2.21
CA ARG A 106 -6.27 -9.67 -2.84
C ARG A 106 -4.95 -10.40 -2.99
#